data_AF-A0A2G5IMD7-F1
#
_entry.id   AF-A0A2G5IMD7-F1
#
_cell.length_a   1.000
_cell.length_b   1.000
_cell.length_c   1.000
_cell.angle_alpha   90.00
_cell.angle_beta   90.00
_cell.angle_gamma   90.00
#
_symmetry.space_group_name_H-M   'P 1'
#
loop_
_entity.id
_entity.type
_entity.pdbx_description
1 polymer ?
#
loop_
_entity_poly.entity_id
_entity_poly.type
_entity_poly.pdbx_seq_one_letter_code
_entity_poly.pdbx_strand_id
1 'polypeptide(L)'
;MTELYAYADAQNHKVAIEPASSGRHIAVHADDLAIGGAHVDVWVPFDEVRQLADALTDGAAYEHTDHMGDRLAVEPFANWTTFELTRCREDDDEEPTTVRVAVLSARLPKLRAALTAATEEQPPADEEQAQQPRRILTEDEYEAAYAAARRAFGRYTFGTVSPAVDEAVTAALATVGILTPAPEAEPDTCPAMFADPNGMWWQCAEDVDHDPADGHDAGDWSWPHAAEQVKAAEHPATVRAQAFEEAATIAEQVATEMRACDGTWPEEWSSRDVRDAVESAAGRIRAAAEAQQRPRSTSSAGPPPRCPHRPPPQSPSPSPSSPPAHPSACGPRASPTASPAAPERPHP
;
A
#
# COMPACT_ATOMS: atom_id res chain seq x y z
N MET A 1 1.52 2.68 23.02
CA MET A 1 2.88 2.38 22.53
C MET A 1 3.75 3.59 22.87
N THR A 2 4.53 4.14 21.93
CA THR A 2 5.16 5.46 22.05
C THR A 2 4.42 6.40 21.10
N GLU A 3 3.79 7.46 21.62
CA GLU A 3 3.15 8.49 20.79
C GLU A 3 4.20 9.20 19.92
N LEU A 4 4.09 9.07 18.59
CA LEU A 4 4.92 9.82 17.63
C LEU A 4 4.54 11.31 17.67
N TYR A 5 3.24 11.56 17.79
CA TYR A 5 2.66 12.88 17.95
C TYR A 5 1.43 12.81 18.86
N ALA A 6 1.27 13.82 19.72
CA ALA A 6 0.03 14.06 20.44
C ALA A 6 -0.19 15.58 20.60
N TYR A 7 -1.45 15.99 20.55
CA TYR A 7 -1.88 17.37 20.75
C TYR A 7 -3.32 17.40 21.27
N ALA A 8 -3.55 18.16 22.33
CA ALA A 8 -4.89 18.51 22.80
C ALA A 8 -5.23 19.95 22.45
N ASP A 9 -6.47 20.20 22.05
CA ASP A 9 -6.99 21.53 21.73
C ASP A 9 -7.62 22.24 22.95
N ALA A 10 -8.19 23.43 22.71
CA ALA A 10 -8.79 24.26 23.75
C ALA A 10 -10.15 23.75 24.28
N GLN A 11 -10.72 22.70 23.68
CA GLN A 11 -11.94 22.04 24.14
C GLN A 11 -11.63 20.79 24.99
N ASN A 12 -10.34 20.41 25.09
CA ASN A 12 -9.83 19.14 25.61
C ASN A 12 -10.14 17.94 24.71
N HIS A 13 -10.31 18.13 23.40
CA HIS A 13 -10.21 17.01 22.47
C HIS A 13 -8.73 16.79 22.13
N LYS A 14 -8.26 15.54 22.14
CA LYS A 14 -6.88 15.13 21.83
C LYS A 14 -6.85 14.39 20.50
N VAL A 15 -5.86 14.68 19.66
CA VAL A 15 -5.44 13.82 18.56
C VAL A 15 -4.06 13.24 18.90
N ALA A 16 -3.87 11.95 18.66
CA ALA A 16 -2.59 11.27 18.78
C ALA A 16 -2.33 10.38 17.57
N ILE A 17 -1.05 10.11 17.30
CA ILE A 17 -0.61 9.22 16.23
C ILE A 17 0.43 8.25 16.79
N GLU A 18 0.16 6.97 16.62
CA GLU A 18 1.01 5.87 17.07
C GLU A 18 1.27 4.88 15.91
N PRO A 19 2.41 4.16 15.87
CA PRO A 19 2.60 3.07 14.93
C PRO A 19 1.69 1.90 15.35
N ALA A 20 0.92 1.34 14.41
CA ALA A 20 0.10 0.18 14.71
C ALA A 20 0.98 -1.05 14.97
N SER A 21 0.54 -1.93 15.88
CA SER A 21 1.26 -3.18 16.22
C SER A 21 1.42 -4.16 15.04
N SER A 22 0.66 -3.97 13.96
CA SER A 22 0.75 -4.72 12.70
C SER A 22 1.93 -4.30 11.82
N GLY A 23 2.63 -3.20 12.13
CA GLY A 23 3.77 -2.69 11.35
C GLY A 23 3.44 -2.15 9.96
N ARG A 24 2.15 -2.16 9.55
CA ARG A 24 1.68 -1.79 8.19
C ARG A 24 0.82 -0.52 8.13
N HIS A 25 0.49 0.05 9.30
CA HIS A 25 -0.37 1.22 9.42
C HIS A 25 0.14 2.13 10.55
N ILE A 26 -0.24 3.40 10.52
CA ILE A 26 -0.37 4.21 11.74
C ILE A 26 -1.81 4.12 12.24
N ALA A 27 -1.99 4.22 13.56
CA ALA A 27 -3.28 4.53 14.15
C ALA A 27 -3.34 6.04 14.42
N VAL A 28 -4.38 6.69 13.90
CA VAL A 28 -4.73 8.07 14.26
C VAL A 28 -5.86 7.97 15.28
N HIS A 29 -5.59 8.40 16.50
CA HIS A 29 -6.55 8.37 17.61
C HIS A 29 -7.13 9.76 17.86
N ALA A 30 -8.40 9.83 18.22
CA ALA A 30 -9.04 11.03 18.76
C ALA A 30 -9.83 10.73 20.04
N ASP A 31 -9.48 11.45 21.11
CA ASP A 31 -10.14 11.38 22.41
C ASP A 31 -10.93 12.66 22.67
N ASP A 32 -12.19 12.57 23.11
CA ASP A 32 -12.80 13.61 23.95
C ASP A 32 -12.44 13.31 25.41
N LEU A 33 -11.64 14.20 26.04
CA LEU A 33 -11.16 14.01 27.41
C LEU A 33 -12.19 14.40 28.49
N ALA A 34 -13.45 14.66 28.11
CA ALA A 34 -14.56 14.77 29.05
C ALA A 34 -14.80 13.45 29.83
N ILE A 35 -15.50 13.54 30.97
CA ILE A 35 -15.86 12.34 31.76
C ILE A 35 -16.93 11.56 31.00
N GLY A 36 -16.53 10.42 30.42
CA GLY A 36 -17.38 9.64 29.52
C GLY A 36 -17.37 10.14 28.07
N GLY A 37 -16.36 10.93 27.69
CA GLY A 37 -16.14 11.33 26.29
C GLY A 37 -15.78 10.13 25.39
N ALA A 38 -15.93 10.34 24.09
CA ALA A 38 -15.70 9.33 23.08
C ALA A 38 -14.20 9.08 22.80
N HIS A 39 -13.88 7.85 22.37
CA HIS A 39 -12.61 7.49 21.75
C HIS A 39 -12.88 6.87 20.38
N VAL A 40 -12.20 7.39 19.36
CA VAL A 40 -12.22 6.86 17.98
C VAL A 40 -10.78 6.69 17.52
N ASP A 41 -10.49 5.61 16.82
CA ASP A 41 -9.22 5.39 16.13
C ASP A 41 -9.48 4.95 14.69
N VAL A 42 -8.62 5.40 13.78
CA VAL A 42 -8.68 5.09 12.34
C VAL A 42 -7.30 4.63 11.87
N TRP A 43 -7.24 3.55 11.11
CA TRP A 43 -5.99 2.93 10.68
C TRP A 43 -5.61 3.36 9.25
N VAL A 44 -4.52 4.13 9.12
CA VAL A 44 -4.04 4.68 7.85
C VAL A 44 -2.85 3.85 7.34
N PRO A 45 -2.93 3.21 6.15
CA PRO A 45 -1.81 2.47 5.54
C PRO A 45 -0.58 3.37 5.29
N PHE A 46 0.65 2.84 5.43
CA PHE A 46 1.86 3.67 5.33
C PHE A 46 2.08 4.35 3.96
N ASP A 47 1.57 3.78 2.87
CA ASP A 47 1.55 4.40 1.53
C ASP A 47 0.54 5.57 1.43
N GLU A 48 -0.49 5.57 2.28
CA GLU A 48 -1.43 6.69 2.46
C GLU A 48 -0.95 7.74 3.48
N VAL A 49 -0.15 7.35 4.48
CA VAL A 49 0.46 8.30 5.46
C VAL A 49 1.24 9.42 4.75
N ARG A 50 1.90 9.09 3.64
CA ARG A 50 2.57 10.09 2.80
C ARG A 50 1.57 11.08 2.19
N GLN A 51 0.45 10.60 1.67
CA GLN A 51 -0.59 11.43 1.05
C GLN A 51 -1.23 12.38 2.08
N LEU A 52 -1.44 11.91 3.31
CA LEU A 52 -1.84 12.74 4.45
C LEU A 52 -0.78 13.81 4.78
N ALA A 53 0.51 13.45 4.82
CA ALA A 53 1.60 14.40 5.10
C ALA A 53 1.77 15.46 4.00
N ASP A 54 1.56 15.10 2.73
CA ASP A 54 1.58 15.99 1.58
C ASP A 54 0.33 16.91 1.57
N ALA A 55 -0.87 16.39 1.85
CA ALA A 55 -2.09 17.21 1.99
C ALA A 55 -1.97 18.26 3.12
N LEU A 56 -1.39 17.88 4.27
CA LEU A 56 -1.04 18.78 5.37
C LEU A 56 0.09 19.77 5.04
N THR A 57 0.82 19.56 3.93
CA THR A 57 1.85 20.48 3.42
C THR A 57 1.23 21.54 2.52
N ASP A 58 0.39 21.11 1.58
CA ASP A 58 -0.23 22.00 0.59
C ASP A 58 -1.44 22.77 1.15
N GLY A 59 -1.96 22.37 2.32
CA GLY A 59 -3.20 22.92 2.87
C GLY A 59 -4.42 22.43 2.10
N ALA A 60 -4.38 21.17 1.66
CA ALA A 60 -5.48 20.46 1.01
C ALA A 60 -6.33 19.68 2.04
N ALA A 61 -7.56 19.34 1.65
CA ALA A 61 -8.36 18.38 2.39
C ALA A 61 -7.88 16.95 2.10
N TYR A 62 -8.00 16.06 3.09
CA TYR A 62 -7.74 14.62 2.97
C TYR A 62 -8.87 13.85 3.65
N GLU A 63 -9.26 12.72 3.08
CA GLU A 63 -10.31 11.84 3.60
C GLU A 63 -9.88 10.38 3.38
N HIS A 64 -10.05 9.56 4.42
CA HIS A 64 -9.71 8.14 4.44
C HIS A 64 -10.81 7.37 5.17
N THR A 65 -11.04 6.13 4.74
CA THR A 65 -11.91 5.15 5.40
C THR A 65 -11.14 3.85 5.50
N ASP A 66 -10.98 3.32 6.71
CA ASP A 66 -10.29 2.04 6.92
C ASP A 66 -11.21 0.81 6.71
N HIS A 67 -10.65 -0.38 6.93
CA HIS A 67 -11.35 -1.64 6.66
C HIS A 67 -12.48 -1.97 7.65
N MET A 68 -12.62 -1.23 8.76
CA MET A 68 -13.79 -1.30 9.65
C MET A 68 -14.90 -0.32 9.22
N GLY A 69 -14.62 0.54 8.24
CA GLY A 69 -15.49 1.67 7.88
C GLY A 69 -15.25 2.92 8.72
N ASP A 70 -14.29 2.92 9.65
CA ASP A 70 -13.96 4.09 10.47
C ASP A 70 -13.26 5.15 9.60
N ARG A 71 -13.69 6.41 9.74
CA ARG A 71 -13.39 7.49 8.80
C ARG A 71 -12.55 8.59 9.43
N LEU A 72 -11.47 8.99 8.76
CA LEU A 72 -10.66 10.16 9.06
C LEU A 72 -10.89 11.22 7.98
N ALA A 73 -11.42 12.38 8.36
CA ALA A 73 -11.51 13.57 7.50
C ALA A 73 -10.68 14.72 8.06
N VAL A 74 -9.91 15.37 7.20
CA VAL A 74 -8.94 16.41 7.56
C VAL A 74 -9.22 17.67 6.75
N GLU A 75 -9.73 18.72 7.42
CA GLU A 75 -10.15 19.98 6.78
C GLU A 75 -9.23 21.14 7.17
N PRO A 76 -8.53 21.79 6.20
CA PRO A 76 -7.65 22.94 6.47
C PRO A 76 -8.43 24.26 6.55
N PHE A 77 -8.14 25.06 7.58
CA PHE A 77 -8.64 26.42 7.77
C PHE A 77 -7.46 27.40 7.92
N ALA A 78 -7.76 28.70 7.91
CA ALA A 78 -6.74 29.76 7.85
C ALA A 78 -5.75 29.79 9.05
N ASN A 79 -6.10 29.22 10.21
CA ASN A 79 -5.27 29.22 11.43
C ASN A 79 -5.24 27.87 12.18
N TRP A 80 -5.97 26.86 11.70
CA TRP A 80 -6.02 25.50 12.24
C TRP A 80 -6.39 24.50 11.13
N THR A 81 -6.20 23.22 11.38
CA THR A 81 -6.77 22.11 10.61
C THR A 81 -7.65 21.29 11.55
N THR A 82 -8.87 21.00 11.13
CA THR A 82 -9.77 20.11 11.85
C THR A 82 -9.44 18.67 11.48
N PHE A 83 -9.26 17.81 12.48
CA PHE A 83 -9.24 16.36 12.33
C PHE A 83 -10.56 15.83 12.87
N GLU A 84 -11.42 15.33 11.98
CA GLU A 84 -12.66 14.65 12.30
C GLU A 84 -12.43 13.15 12.17
N LEU A 85 -12.65 12.40 13.25
CA LEU A 85 -12.63 10.95 13.25
C LEU A 85 -14.03 10.44 13.61
N THR A 86 -14.61 9.62 12.75
CA THR A 86 -15.95 9.04 12.90
C THR A 86 -15.85 7.53 12.93
N ARG A 87 -16.29 6.93 14.04
CA ARG A 87 -16.52 5.50 14.16
C ARG A 87 -17.85 5.12 13.52
N CYS A 88 -17.78 4.28 12.49
CA CYS A 88 -18.93 3.55 11.98
C CYS A 88 -19.16 2.30 12.83
N ARG A 89 -20.32 1.63 12.70
CA ARG A 89 -20.62 0.41 13.47
C ARG A 89 -21.29 -0.62 12.59
N GLU A 90 -21.18 -1.87 13.02
CA GLU A 90 -21.76 -3.04 12.36
C GLU A 90 -23.28 -3.14 12.61
N ASP A 91 -23.78 -2.55 13.70
CA ASP A 91 -25.20 -2.48 14.04
C ASP A 91 -25.86 -1.18 13.51
N ASP A 92 -26.80 -1.32 12.56
CA ASP A 92 -27.56 -0.22 11.93
C ASP A 92 -28.31 0.72 12.92
N ASP A 93 -28.59 0.24 14.14
CA ASP A 93 -29.40 0.93 15.15
C ASP A 93 -28.61 1.91 16.06
N GLU A 94 -27.27 1.97 15.98
CA GLU A 94 -26.44 2.83 16.85
C GLU A 94 -25.81 4.05 16.13
N GLU A 95 -25.92 5.24 16.73
CA GLU A 95 -25.44 6.48 16.11
C GLU A 95 -23.89 6.52 15.98
N PRO A 96 -23.35 6.93 14.81
CA PRO A 96 -21.92 6.93 14.55
C PRO A 96 -21.19 7.95 15.44
N THR A 97 -20.16 7.47 16.14
CA THR A 97 -19.47 8.24 17.19
C THR A 97 -18.39 9.12 16.56
N THR A 98 -18.46 10.44 16.72
CA THR A 98 -17.53 11.37 16.05
C THR A 98 -16.80 12.28 17.04
N VAL A 99 -15.47 12.38 16.90
CA VAL A 99 -14.60 13.31 17.65
C VAL A 99 -13.96 14.30 16.67
N ARG A 100 -13.88 15.59 17.04
CA ARG A 100 -13.33 16.67 16.20
C ARG A 100 -12.25 17.45 16.96
N VAL A 101 -11.01 17.44 16.47
CA VAL A 101 -9.85 18.06 17.11
C VAL A 101 -9.32 19.24 16.27
N ALA A 102 -9.18 20.42 16.87
CA ALA A 102 -8.70 21.63 16.19
C ALA A 102 -7.18 21.83 16.34
N VAL A 103 -6.39 21.29 15.40
CA VAL A 103 -4.93 21.38 15.39
C VAL A 103 -4.48 22.72 14.82
N LEU A 104 -3.96 23.62 15.66
CA LEU A 104 -3.46 24.94 15.22
C LEU A 104 -2.38 24.81 14.13
N SER A 105 -2.41 25.67 13.09
CA SER A 105 -1.50 25.56 11.93
C SER A 105 -0.02 25.60 12.31
N ALA A 106 0.33 26.29 13.41
CA ALA A 106 1.68 26.34 13.98
C ALA A 106 2.19 24.99 14.54
N ARG A 107 1.33 23.96 14.67
CA ARG A 107 1.68 22.60 15.09
C ARG A 107 1.89 21.63 13.92
N LEU A 108 1.30 21.93 12.76
CA LEU A 108 1.38 21.08 11.57
C LEU A 108 2.81 20.74 11.10
N PRO A 109 3.84 21.61 11.27
CA PRO A 109 5.22 21.21 10.97
C PRO A 109 5.74 20.06 11.85
N LYS A 110 5.36 20.00 13.14
CA LYS A 110 5.73 18.87 14.02
C LYS A 110 4.94 17.61 13.65
N LEU A 111 3.64 17.77 13.36
CA LEU A 111 2.79 16.66 12.94
C LEU A 111 3.32 15.99 11.67
N ARG A 112 3.61 16.77 10.62
CA ARG A 112 4.20 16.25 9.38
C ARG A 112 5.54 15.56 9.59
N ALA A 113 6.43 16.16 10.40
CA ALA A 113 7.71 15.52 10.72
C ALA A 113 7.55 14.16 11.41
N ALA A 114 6.52 13.98 12.26
CA ALA A 114 6.20 12.70 12.86
C ALA A 114 5.62 11.68 11.86
N LEU A 115 4.77 12.12 10.93
CA LEU A 115 4.25 11.27 9.83
C LEU A 115 5.38 10.81 8.90
N THR A 116 6.27 11.72 8.49
CA THR A 116 7.42 11.39 7.64
C THR A 116 8.38 10.42 8.33
N ALA A 117 8.72 10.66 9.61
CA ALA A 117 9.54 9.73 10.37
C ALA A 117 8.89 8.33 10.47
N ALA A 118 7.57 8.24 10.65
CA ALA A 118 6.85 6.97 10.67
C ALA A 118 7.01 6.18 9.35
N THR A 119 7.01 6.87 8.21
CA THR A 119 7.25 6.25 6.88
C THR A 119 8.72 5.97 6.58
N GLU A 120 9.67 6.61 7.26
CA GLU A 120 11.12 6.40 7.09
C GLU A 120 11.68 5.30 8.01
N GLU A 121 11.06 5.07 9.17
CA GLU A 121 11.46 4.01 10.12
C GLU A 121 10.87 2.62 9.78
N GLN A 122 9.88 2.54 8.89
CA GLN A 122 9.31 1.25 8.45
C GLN A 122 10.28 0.58 7.44
N PRO A 123 10.79 -0.65 7.69
CA PRO A 123 11.48 -1.39 6.64
C PRO A 123 10.51 -1.67 5.49
N PRO A 124 10.94 -1.64 4.21
CA PRO A 124 10.05 -1.90 3.08
C PRO A 124 9.39 -3.28 3.25
N ALA A 125 8.05 -3.30 3.32
CA ALA A 125 7.30 -4.50 3.68
C ALA A 125 7.56 -5.69 2.73
N ASP A 126 7.91 -5.39 1.48
CA ASP A 126 8.29 -6.36 0.47
C ASP A 126 9.58 -7.12 0.82
N GLU A 127 10.57 -6.47 1.45
CA GLU A 127 11.82 -7.13 1.86
C GLU A 127 11.59 -8.12 3.01
N GLU A 128 10.76 -7.77 4.00
CA GLU A 128 10.47 -8.66 5.12
C GLU A 128 9.59 -9.84 4.71
N GLN A 129 8.67 -9.66 3.74
CA GLN A 129 7.95 -10.79 3.14
C GLN A 129 8.82 -11.62 2.20
N ALA A 130 9.76 -11.02 1.46
CA ALA A 130 10.71 -11.76 0.61
C ALA A 130 11.70 -12.59 1.44
N GLN A 131 12.04 -12.15 2.66
CA GLN A 131 12.96 -12.84 3.57
C GLN A 131 12.30 -13.97 4.40
N GLN A 132 10.97 -14.13 4.38
CA GLN A 132 10.35 -15.30 5.03
C GLN A 132 10.74 -16.58 4.26
N PRO A 133 11.21 -17.65 4.94
CA PRO A 133 11.71 -18.85 4.28
C PRO A 133 10.57 -19.59 3.58
N ARG A 134 10.43 -19.36 2.27
CA ARG A 134 9.41 -20.01 1.43
C ARG A 134 9.56 -21.53 1.50
N ARG A 135 8.45 -22.22 1.79
CA ARG A 135 8.40 -23.69 1.86
C ARG A 135 7.80 -24.23 0.57
N ILE A 136 8.55 -25.03 -0.18
CA ILE A 136 7.99 -25.82 -1.28
C ILE A 136 7.29 -27.05 -0.68
N LEU A 137 6.07 -27.36 -1.11
CA LEU A 137 5.38 -28.62 -0.77
C LEU A 137 6.02 -29.80 -1.49
N THR A 138 5.92 -31.00 -0.91
CA THR A 138 6.10 -32.22 -1.71
C THR A 138 4.90 -32.46 -2.61
N GLU A 139 5.05 -33.31 -3.63
CA GLU A 139 3.95 -33.75 -4.50
C GLU A 139 2.78 -34.33 -3.69
N ASP A 140 3.07 -35.19 -2.69
CA ASP A 140 2.08 -35.77 -1.79
C ASP A 140 1.35 -34.70 -0.95
N GLU A 141 2.05 -33.65 -0.51
CA GLU A 141 1.45 -32.54 0.24
C GLU A 141 0.59 -31.64 -0.65
N TYR A 142 1.00 -31.42 -1.90
CA TYR A 142 0.22 -30.69 -2.88
C TYR A 142 -1.05 -31.45 -3.28
N GLU A 143 -0.95 -32.72 -3.66
CA GLU A 143 -2.12 -33.56 -3.97
C GLU A 143 -3.05 -33.72 -2.75
N ALA A 144 -2.51 -33.79 -1.52
CA ALA A 144 -3.35 -33.77 -0.32
C ALA A 144 -4.12 -32.44 -0.16
N ALA A 145 -3.46 -31.30 -0.34
CA ALA A 145 -4.08 -29.98 -0.27
C ALA A 145 -5.09 -29.75 -1.40
N TYR A 146 -4.74 -30.10 -2.64
CA TYR A 146 -5.59 -30.05 -3.81
C TYR A 146 -6.81 -30.97 -3.68
N ALA A 147 -6.63 -32.21 -3.21
CA ALA A 147 -7.74 -33.13 -2.96
C ALA A 147 -8.64 -32.66 -1.79
N ALA A 148 -8.09 -32.02 -0.77
CA ALA A 148 -8.87 -31.41 0.32
C ALA A 148 -9.70 -30.23 -0.20
N ALA A 149 -9.07 -29.29 -0.92
CA ALA A 149 -9.74 -28.18 -1.58
C ALA A 149 -10.83 -28.67 -2.53
N ARG A 150 -10.52 -29.59 -3.45
CA ARG A 150 -11.47 -30.19 -4.40
C ARG A 150 -12.62 -30.94 -3.71
N ARG A 151 -12.46 -31.43 -2.48
CA ARG A 151 -13.54 -31.99 -1.63
C ARG A 151 -14.37 -30.94 -0.88
N ALA A 152 -13.90 -29.70 -0.77
CA ALA A 152 -14.70 -28.55 -0.36
C ALA A 152 -15.44 -27.97 -1.58
N PHE A 153 -14.71 -27.49 -2.60
CA PHE A 153 -15.26 -26.96 -3.85
C PHE A 153 -16.27 -27.91 -4.51
N GLY A 154 -15.94 -29.21 -4.60
CA GLY A 154 -16.77 -30.23 -5.25
C GLY A 154 -18.06 -30.61 -4.52
N ARG A 155 -18.36 -30.03 -3.35
CA ARG A 155 -19.71 -30.09 -2.74
C ARG A 155 -20.68 -29.11 -3.42
N TYR A 156 -20.15 -28.08 -4.08
CA TYR A 156 -20.90 -26.94 -4.60
C TYR A 156 -20.86 -26.85 -6.13
N THR A 157 -19.81 -27.37 -6.78
CA THR A 157 -19.68 -27.39 -8.25
C THR A 157 -20.05 -28.74 -8.87
N PHE A 158 -21.33 -28.95 -9.15
CA PHE A 158 -21.82 -30.10 -9.93
C PHE A 158 -21.42 -30.01 -11.42
N GLY A 159 -20.19 -30.42 -11.77
CA GLY A 159 -19.86 -30.90 -13.13
C GLY A 159 -18.52 -30.48 -13.72
N THR A 160 -17.87 -29.43 -13.22
CA THR A 160 -16.63 -28.88 -13.81
C THR A 160 -15.51 -28.75 -12.79
N VAL A 161 -14.55 -29.67 -12.86
CA VAL A 161 -13.23 -29.51 -12.22
C VAL A 161 -12.42 -28.55 -13.10
N SER A 162 -12.43 -27.27 -12.74
CA SER A 162 -11.84 -26.19 -13.54
C SER A 162 -10.36 -25.97 -13.17
N PRO A 163 -9.48 -25.60 -14.13
CA PRO A 163 -8.16 -25.03 -13.84
C PRO A 163 -8.19 -23.85 -12.86
N ALA A 164 -9.31 -23.13 -12.75
CA ALA A 164 -9.48 -22.07 -11.76
C ALA A 164 -9.37 -22.56 -10.30
N VAL A 165 -9.66 -23.84 -10.00
CA VAL A 165 -9.45 -24.42 -8.67
C VAL A 165 -7.95 -24.63 -8.40
N ASP A 166 -7.21 -24.97 -9.45
CA ASP A 166 -5.76 -25.17 -9.45
C ASP A 166 -5.01 -23.85 -9.21
N GLU A 167 -5.39 -22.81 -9.98
CA GLU A 167 -4.90 -21.43 -9.84
C GLU A 167 -5.25 -20.86 -8.45
N ALA A 168 -6.48 -21.08 -7.96
CA ALA A 168 -6.90 -20.60 -6.65
C ALA A 168 -6.16 -21.28 -5.48
N VAL A 169 -5.94 -22.60 -5.54
CA VAL A 169 -5.14 -23.32 -4.52
C VAL A 169 -3.69 -22.86 -4.56
N THR A 170 -3.09 -22.73 -5.75
CA THR A 170 -1.73 -22.24 -5.94
C THR A 170 -1.53 -20.85 -5.35
N ALA A 171 -2.41 -19.89 -5.70
CA ALA A 171 -2.35 -18.53 -5.17
C ALA A 171 -2.58 -18.46 -3.65
N ALA A 172 -3.52 -19.25 -3.10
CA ALA A 172 -3.77 -19.31 -1.67
C ALA A 172 -2.56 -19.82 -0.88
N LEU A 173 -1.90 -20.89 -1.37
CA LEU A 173 -0.67 -21.41 -0.78
C LEU A 173 0.47 -20.38 -0.87
N ALA A 174 0.65 -19.77 -2.05
CA ALA A 174 1.72 -18.79 -2.28
C ALA A 174 1.65 -17.60 -1.32
N THR A 175 0.42 -17.14 -1.01
CA THR A 175 0.23 -15.99 -0.12
C THR A 175 0.48 -16.31 1.37
N VAL A 176 0.69 -17.58 1.74
CA VAL A 176 1.21 -18.00 3.06
C VAL A 176 2.67 -18.48 2.99
N GLY A 177 3.40 -18.13 1.93
CA GLY A 177 4.80 -18.51 1.75
C GLY A 177 5.01 -19.97 1.35
N ILE A 178 3.94 -20.67 0.96
CA ILE A 178 3.97 -22.07 0.56
C ILE A 178 3.92 -22.16 -0.97
N LEU A 179 4.95 -22.74 -1.58
CA LEU A 179 5.01 -22.94 -3.03
C LEU A 179 4.53 -24.34 -3.40
N THR A 180 3.85 -24.45 -4.54
CA THR A 180 3.58 -25.74 -5.19
C THR A 180 4.90 -26.36 -5.69
N PRO A 181 4.96 -27.66 -5.97
CA PRO A 181 6.08 -28.27 -6.67
C PRO A 181 6.39 -27.53 -7.98
N ALA A 182 7.67 -27.38 -8.31
CA ALA A 182 8.07 -26.85 -9.62
C ALA A 182 7.68 -27.86 -10.72
N PRO A 183 7.11 -27.42 -11.85
CA PRO A 183 6.85 -28.30 -12.98
C PRO A 183 8.16 -28.84 -13.57
N GLU A 184 8.08 -29.93 -14.35
CA GLU A 184 9.22 -30.40 -15.11
C GLU A 184 9.70 -29.30 -16.07
N ALA A 185 11.00 -29.00 -16.02
CA ALA A 185 11.68 -28.07 -16.91
C ALA A 185 11.49 -28.48 -18.38
N GLU A 186 11.29 -27.52 -19.28
CA GLU A 186 11.26 -27.82 -20.72
C GLU A 186 12.59 -28.45 -21.17
N PRO A 187 12.56 -29.40 -22.13
CA PRO A 187 13.77 -29.99 -22.67
C PRO A 187 14.57 -28.97 -23.49
N ASP A 188 15.90 -29.13 -23.48
CA ASP A 188 16.88 -28.31 -24.20
C ASP A 188 16.96 -26.82 -23.74
N THR A 189 16.34 -26.46 -22.61
CA THR A 189 16.47 -25.16 -21.93
C THR A 189 17.09 -25.32 -20.53
N CYS A 190 17.45 -24.22 -19.85
CA CYS A 190 18.10 -24.29 -18.54
C CYS A 190 17.16 -24.84 -17.45
N PRO A 191 17.58 -25.82 -16.62
CA PRO A 191 16.73 -26.43 -15.58
C PRO A 191 16.49 -25.55 -14.34
N ALA A 192 16.92 -24.28 -14.35
CA ALA A 192 16.68 -23.34 -13.26
C ALA A 192 15.22 -22.87 -13.26
N MET A 193 14.48 -23.25 -12.22
CA MET A 193 13.07 -22.88 -11.98
C MET A 193 12.98 -21.92 -10.78
N PHE A 194 12.19 -20.86 -10.90
CA PHE A 194 11.98 -19.85 -9.85
C PHE A 194 10.51 -19.43 -9.75
N ALA A 195 10.02 -19.25 -8.51
CA ALA A 195 8.64 -18.86 -8.25
C ALA A 195 8.51 -17.35 -8.00
N ASP A 196 7.58 -16.70 -8.70
CA ASP A 196 7.27 -15.28 -8.51
C ASP A 196 6.53 -15.01 -7.17
N PRO A 197 6.21 -13.75 -6.82
CA PRO A 197 5.46 -13.43 -5.61
C PRO A 197 4.02 -13.98 -5.55
N ASN A 198 3.46 -14.45 -6.68
CA ASN A 198 2.15 -15.09 -6.78
C ASN A 198 2.25 -16.62 -6.67
N GLY A 199 3.47 -17.18 -6.58
CA GLY A 199 3.73 -18.62 -6.61
C GLY A 199 3.74 -19.25 -8.01
N MET A 200 3.70 -18.44 -9.08
CA MET A 200 3.83 -18.96 -10.43
C MET A 200 5.29 -19.32 -10.71
N TRP A 201 5.52 -20.53 -11.19
CA TRP A 201 6.84 -21.00 -11.60
C TRP A 201 7.21 -20.48 -12.99
N TRP A 202 8.46 -20.02 -13.11
CA TRP A 202 9.09 -19.57 -14.33
C TRP A 202 10.42 -20.33 -14.52
N GLN A 203 10.80 -20.56 -15.78
CA GLN A 203 12.06 -21.20 -16.15
C GLN A 203 13.04 -20.14 -16.67
N CYS A 204 14.34 -20.34 -16.47
CA CYS A 204 15.36 -19.48 -17.07
C CYS A 204 15.37 -19.61 -18.60
N ALA A 205 15.35 -18.47 -19.29
CA ALA A 205 15.24 -18.38 -20.75
C ALA A 205 16.59 -18.40 -21.50
N GLU A 206 17.71 -18.48 -20.78
CA GLU A 206 19.06 -18.57 -21.34
C GLU A 206 19.41 -20.03 -21.73
N ASP A 207 20.35 -20.19 -22.68
CA ASP A 207 20.75 -21.49 -23.26
C ASP A 207 21.16 -22.53 -22.20
N VAL A 208 20.89 -23.81 -22.46
CA VAL A 208 21.15 -24.94 -21.52
C VAL A 208 22.60 -25.08 -21.03
N ASP A 209 23.56 -24.49 -21.75
CA ASP A 209 25.01 -24.53 -21.45
C ASP A 209 25.52 -23.34 -20.61
N HIS A 210 24.68 -22.38 -20.18
CA HIS A 210 25.12 -21.32 -19.25
C HIS A 210 25.33 -21.85 -17.82
N ASP A 211 26.18 -21.18 -17.03
CA ASP A 211 26.40 -21.56 -15.63
C ASP A 211 25.15 -21.19 -14.81
N PRO A 212 24.44 -22.15 -14.16
CA PRO A 212 23.28 -21.83 -13.34
C PRO A 212 23.58 -20.94 -12.13
N ALA A 213 24.86 -20.64 -11.82
CA ALA A 213 25.25 -19.65 -10.83
C ALA A 213 25.39 -18.21 -11.38
N ASP A 214 25.55 -18.01 -12.69
CA ASP A 214 25.63 -16.67 -13.29
C ASP A 214 24.23 -16.04 -13.38
N GLY A 215 23.93 -15.09 -12.48
CA GLY A 215 22.70 -14.27 -12.50
C GLY A 215 21.49 -14.84 -11.75
N HIS A 216 21.61 -15.97 -11.06
CA HIS A 216 20.55 -16.53 -10.20
C HIS A 216 20.80 -16.31 -8.69
N ASP A 217 21.78 -15.51 -8.30
CA ASP A 217 22.22 -15.29 -6.92
C ASP A 217 21.34 -14.30 -6.12
N ALA A 218 20.02 -14.52 -6.20
CA ALA A 218 18.97 -13.96 -5.34
C ALA A 218 18.83 -12.42 -5.25
N GLY A 219 19.66 -11.64 -5.96
CA GLY A 219 19.64 -10.17 -5.95
C GLY A 219 19.16 -9.50 -7.25
N ASP A 220 19.66 -9.96 -8.41
CA ASP A 220 19.42 -9.28 -9.71
C ASP A 220 18.15 -9.78 -10.42
N TRP A 221 16.98 -9.57 -9.80
CA TRP A 221 15.64 -9.94 -10.29
C TRP A 221 15.16 -9.12 -11.51
N SER A 222 15.93 -9.12 -12.61
CA SER A 222 15.63 -8.36 -13.83
C SER A 222 14.87 -9.20 -14.88
N TRP A 223 13.53 -9.26 -14.75
CA TRP A 223 12.65 -9.98 -15.66
C TRP A 223 12.81 -9.59 -17.15
N PRO A 224 13.21 -10.50 -18.05
CA PRO A 224 13.15 -10.26 -19.49
C PRO A 224 11.68 -10.21 -19.97
N HIS A 225 11.34 -9.20 -20.76
CA HIS A 225 10.12 -9.13 -21.60
C HIS A 225 8.72 -9.19 -20.92
N ALA A 226 8.61 -9.05 -19.59
CA ALA A 226 7.32 -8.95 -18.90
C ALA A 226 6.39 -7.83 -19.44
N ALA A 227 6.96 -6.78 -20.06
CA ALA A 227 6.21 -5.68 -20.68
C ALA A 227 5.66 -5.96 -22.09
N GLU A 228 6.08 -7.05 -22.76
CA GLU A 228 5.73 -7.34 -24.16
C GLU A 228 4.70 -8.45 -24.32
N GLN A 229 4.80 -9.54 -23.56
CA GLN A 229 3.82 -10.64 -23.65
C GLN A 229 2.40 -10.20 -23.22
N VAL A 230 2.29 -9.22 -22.32
CA VAL A 230 1.02 -8.61 -21.88
C VAL A 230 0.23 -7.97 -23.05
N LYS A 231 0.87 -7.66 -24.18
CA LYS A 231 0.18 -7.16 -25.40
C LYS A 231 -0.40 -8.26 -26.29
N ALA A 232 -0.03 -9.53 -26.10
CA ALA A 232 -0.51 -10.63 -26.93
C ALA A 232 -1.89 -11.16 -26.49
N ALA A 233 -2.26 -10.94 -25.23
CA ALA A 233 -3.51 -11.39 -24.63
C ALA A 233 -4.51 -10.22 -24.43
N GLU A 234 -5.16 -9.76 -25.50
CA GLU A 234 -6.20 -8.71 -25.41
C GLU A 234 -7.61 -9.24 -25.05
N HIS A 235 -7.69 -10.34 -24.28
CA HIS A 235 -8.97 -10.95 -23.85
C HIS A 235 -9.09 -11.52 -22.39
N PRO A 236 -8.17 -11.32 -21.42
CA PRO A 236 -8.28 -11.95 -20.10
C PRO A 236 -8.93 -11.10 -19.00
N ALA A 237 -8.89 -9.76 -19.06
CA ALA A 237 -9.12 -8.92 -17.87
C ALA A 237 -10.48 -9.15 -17.17
N THR A 238 -11.57 -9.22 -17.93
CA THR A 238 -12.92 -9.49 -17.40
C THR A 238 -13.07 -10.93 -16.90
N VAL A 239 -12.45 -11.91 -17.58
CA VAL A 239 -12.47 -13.33 -17.19
C VAL A 239 -11.69 -13.53 -15.89
N ARG A 240 -10.55 -12.84 -15.74
CA ARG A 240 -9.69 -12.90 -14.56
C ARG A 240 -10.34 -12.21 -13.35
N ALA A 241 -10.97 -11.05 -13.56
CA ALA A 241 -11.76 -10.38 -12.53
C ALA A 241 -12.91 -11.28 -12.03
N GLN A 242 -13.65 -11.91 -12.96
CA GLN A 242 -14.72 -12.85 -12.59
C GLN A 242 -14.16 -14.09 -11.85
N ALA A 243 -13.05 -14.67 -12.29
CA ALA A 243 -12.43 -15.82 -11.62
C ALA A 243 -11.97 -15.50 -10.19
N PHE A 244 -11.41 -14.30 -9.96
CA PHE A 244 -11.09 -13.84 -8.60
C PHE A 244 -12.34 -13.57 -7.76
N GLU A 245 -13.40 -12.99 -8.33
CA GLU A 245 -14.67 -12.74 -7.62
C GLU A 245 -15.37 -14.06 -7.21
N GLU A 246 -15.39 -15.05 -8.12
CA GLU A 246 -15.84 -16.42 -7.83
C GLU A 246 -14.97 -17.09 -6.74
N ALA A 247 -13.64 -16.98 -6.83
CA ALA A 247 -12.73 -17.54 -5.83
C ALA A 247 -12.91 -16.92 -4.43
N ALA A 248 -13.07 -15.58 -4.34
CA ALA A 248 -13.34 -14.89 -3.08
C ALA A 248 -14.68 -15.31 -2.47
N THR A 249 -15.73 -15.42 -3.30
CA THR A 249 -17.06 -15.88 -2.87
C THR A 249 -17.01 -17.29 -2.27
N ILE A 250 -16.29 -18.21 -2.91
CA ILE A 250 -16.20 -19.59 -2.40
C ILE A 250 -15.32 -19.67 -1.15
N ALA A 251 -14.24 -18.90 -1.05
CA ALA A 251 -13.42 -18.86 0.16
C ALA A 251 -14.20 -18.32 1.38
N GLU A 252 -15.02 -17.28 1.20
CA GLU A 252 -15.92 -16.74 2.23
C GLU A 252 -17.04 -17.73 2.62
N GLN A 253 -17.58 -18.48 1.65
CA GLN A 253 -18.54 -19.56 1.94
C GLN A 253 -17.86 -20.73 2.69
N VAL A 254 -16.66 -21.16 2.29
CA VAL A 254 -15.90 -22.21 3.00
C VAL A 254 -15.62 -21.80 4.44
N ALA A 255 -15.20 -20.55 4.69
CA ALA A 255 -15.03 -20.01 6.03
C ALA A 255 -16.34 -20.03 6.84
N THR A 256 -17.45 -19.61 6.22
CA THR A 256 -18.80 -19.64 6.83
C THR A 256 -19.23 -21.07 7.22
N GLU A 257 -18.91 -22.07 6.39
CA GLU A 257 -19.21 -23.48 6.67
C GLU A 257 -18.26 -24.10 7.69
N MET A 258 -16.99 -23.67 7.74
CA MET A 258 -16.06 -24.05 8.81
C MET A 258 -16.56 -23.57 10.18
N ARG A 259 -17.06 -22.33 10.27
CA ARG A 259 -17.73 -21.79 11.47
C ARG A 259 -18.96 -22.63 11.87
N ALA A 260 -19.67 -23.23 10.92
CA ALA A 260 -20.82 -24.11 11.18
C ALA A 260 -20.43 -25.57 11.55
N CYS A 261 -19.18 -25.96 11.34
CA CYS A 261 -18.67 -27.33 11.51
C CYS A 261 -17.60 -27.44 12.63
N ASP A 262 -17.63 -26.53 13.60
CA ASP A 262 -16.56 -26.27 14.59
C ASP A 262 -16.46 -27.33 15.72
N GLY A 263 -16.61 -28.61 15.38
CA GLY A 263 -16.60 -29.73 16.34
C GLY A 263 -16.24 -31.11 15.76
N THR A 264 -15.73 -31.18 14.52
CA THR A 264 -15.39 -32.45 13.83
C THR A 264 -14.01 -32.48 13.17
N TRP A 265 -13.15 -31.50 13.44
CA TRP A 265 -11.80 -31.40 12.86
C TRP A 265 -10.73 -32.06 13.77
N PRO A 266 -9.64 -32.62 13.24
CA PRO A 266 -8.52 -33.14 14.04
C PRO A 266 -7.84 -32.03 14.86
N GLU A 267 -7.47 -32.32 16.11
CA GLU A 267 -6.90 -31.34 17.05
C GLU A 267 -5.56 -30.72 16.58
N GLU A 268 -4.88 -31.38 15.64
CA GLU A 268 -3.56 -30.98 15.13
C GLU A 268 -3.60 -29.88 14.05
N TRP A 269 -4.77 -29.53 13.52
CA TRP A 269 -4.99 -28.33 12.70
C TRP A 269 -6.10 -27.52 13.37
N SER A 270 -5.75 -26.45 14.10
CA SER A 270 -6.77 -25.64 14.76
C SER A 270 -7.71 -25.05 13.71
N SER A 271 -9.03 -25.23 13.92
CA SER A 271 -10.08 -24.77 13.00
C SER A 271 -10.12 -23.24 12.87
N ARG A 272 -9.31 -22.53 13.66
CA ARG A 272 -9.11 -21.09 13.63
C ARG A 272 -7.98 -20.68 12.71
N ASP A 273 -6.77 -21.22 12.86
CA ASP A 273 -5.61 -20.76 12.06
C ASP A 273 -5.83 -20.96 10.56
N VAL A 274 -6.48 -22.07 10.18
CA VAL A 274 -6.88 -22.35 8.78
C VAL A 274 -7.98 -21.41 8.29
N ARG A 275 -8.93 -21.06 9.16
CA ARG A 275 -10.06 -20.16 8.87
C ARG A 275 -9.56 -18.73 8.68
N ASP A 276 -8.78 -18.23 9.63
CA ASP A 276 -8.18 -16.90 9.62
C ASP A 276 -7.27 -16.74 8.38
N ALA A 277 -6.55 -17.80 7.96
CA ALA A 277 -5.78 -17.82 6.72
C ALA A 277 -6.64 -17.81 5.43
N VAL A 278 -7.74 -18.57 5.38
CA VAL A 278 -8.68 -18.60 4.25
C VAL A 278 -9.45 -17.28 4.11
N GLU A 279 -9.93 -16.71 5.21
CA GLU A 279 -10.60 -15.39 5.24
C GLU A 279 -9.62 -14.29 4.79
N SER A 280 -8.36 -14.34 5.26
CA SER A 280 -7.30 -13.42 4.83
C SER A 280 -6.94 -13.58 3.34
N ALA A 281 -6.98 -14.80 2.79
CA ALA A 281 -6.81 -15.04 1.35
C ALA A 281 -7.99 -14.49 0.54
N ALA A 282 -9.23 -14.72 0.98
CA ALA A 282 -10.44 -14.20 0.34
C ALA A 282 -10.40 -12.67 0.22
N GLY A 283 -10.04 -11.97 1.30
CA GLY A 283 -9.93 -10.51 1.31
C GLY A 283 -8.87 -9.97 0.34
N ARG A 284 -7.70 -10.63 0.24
CA ARG A 284 -6.66 -10.25 -0.73
C ARG A 284 -7.09 -10.49 -2.17
N ILE A 285 -7.75 -11.61 -2.45
CA ILE A 285 -8.31 -11.92 -3.78
C ILE A 285 -9.36 -10.87 -4.18
N ARG A 286 -10.26 -10.50 -3.26
CA ARG A 286 -11.28 -9.46 -3.45
C ARG A 286 -10.65 -8.10 -3.76
N ALA A 287 -9.69 -7.64 -2.96
CA ALA A 287 -8.97 -6.40 -3.20
C ALA A 287 -8.22 -6.38 -4.55
N ALA A 288 -7.62 -7.51 -4.95
CA ALA A 288 -6.96 -7.65 -6.26
C ALA A 288 -7.94 -7.63 -7.44
N ALA A 289 -9.16 -8.16 -7.27
CA ALA A 289 -10.23 -8.05 -8.25
C ALA A 289 -10.73 -6.61 -8.39
N GLU A 290 -11.04 -5.94 -7.27
CA GLU A 290 -11.48 -4.54 -7.25
C GLU A 290 -10.44 -3.60 -7.86
N ALA A 291 -9.15 -3.80 -7.60
CA ALA A 291 -8.06 -3.04 -8.19
C ALA A 291 -7.95 -3.22 -9.74
N GLN A 292 -8.40 -4.36 -10.27
CA GLN A 292 -8.50 -4.62 -11.71
C GLN A 292 -9.81 -4.10 -12.32
N GLN A 293 -10.91 -4.10 -11.56
CA GLN A 293 -12.21 -3.55 -11.99
C GLN A 293 -12.24 -2.02 -11.95
N ARG A 294 -11.49 -1.36 -11.07
CA ARG A 294 -11.33 0.11 -11.08
C ARG A 294 -10.85 0.54 -12.47
N PRO A 295 -11.65 1.31 -13.24
CA PRO A 295 -11.25 1.71 -14.57
C PRO A 295 -9.97 2.55 -14.46
N ARG A 296 -8.90 2.13 -15.13
CA ARG A 296 -7.67 2.91 -15.20
C ARG A 296 -8.02 4.32 -15.66
N SER A 297 -7.93 5.29 -14.74
CA SER A 297 -8.18 6.70 -14.99
C SER A 297 -7.14 7.22 -15.97
N THR A 298 -7.38 6.98 -17.26
CA THR A 298 -6.65 7.61 -18.33
C THR A 298 -6.86 9.10 -18.16
N SER A 299 -5.81 9.78 -17.68
CA SER A 299 -5.80 11.22 -17.48
C SER A 299 -5.87 11.87 -18.86
N SER A 300 -7.10 11.97 -19.36
CA SER A 300 -7.42 12.54 -20.65
C SER A 300 -7.00 14.01 -20.57
N ALA A 301 -5.88 14.31 -21.24
CA ALA A 301 -5.32 15.64 -21.28
C ALA A 301 -6.30 16.58 -21.98
N GLY A 302 -7.23 17.13 -21.19
CA GLY A 302 -8.29 17.99 -21.67
C GLY A 302 -7.70 19.14 -22.49
N PRO A 303 -8.33 19.51 -23.63
CA PRO A 303 -7.79 20.55 -24.49
C PRO A 303 -7.59 21.83 -23.69
N PRO A 304 -6.42 22.49 -23.78
CA PRO A 304 -6.02 23.54 -22.85
C PRO A 304 -7.05 24.68 -22.83
N PRO A 305 -7.37 25.23 -21.64
CA PRO A 305 -8.47 26.17 -21.47
C PRO A 305 -8.25 27.42 -22.34
N ARG A 306 -9.21 27.69 -23.23
CA ARG A 306 -9.19 28.89 -24.07
C ARG A 306 -9.30 30.13 -23.20
N CYS A 307 -8.26 30.97 -23.19
CA CYS A 307 -8.24 32.22 -22.44
C CYS A 307 -9.45 33.11 -22.82
N PRO A 308 -10.20 33.67 -21.84
CA PRO A 308 -11.24 34.64 -22.13
C PRO A 308 -10.66 35.92 -22.72
N HIS A 309 -11.48 36.64 -23.49
CA HIS A 309 -11.07 37.74 -24.36
C HIS A 309 -10.20 38.81 -23.67
N ARG A 310 -8.93 38.91 -24.09
CA ARG A 310 -8.10 40.09 -23.82
C ARG A 310 -8.57 41.26 -24.71
N PRO A 311 -8.95 42.42 -24.14
CA PRO A 311 -9.29 43.60 -24.95
C PRO A 311 -8.06 44.13 -25.71
N PRO A 312 -8.24 44.83 -26.85
CA PRO A 312 -7.14 45.33 -27.65
C PRO A 312 -6.31 46.40 -26.89
N PRO A 313 -4.99 46.49 -27.14
CA PRO A 313 -4.14 47.48 -26.49
C PRO A 313 -4.52 48.90 -26.94
N GLN A 314 -4.61 49.82 -25.97
CA GLN A 314 -4.76 51.25 -26.26
C GLN A 314 -3.40 51.85 -26.66
N SER A 315 -3.43 52.84 -27.56
CA SER A 315 -2.24 53.51 -28.10
C SER A 315 -1.42 54.23 -27.00
N PRO A 316 -0.08 54.25 -27.09
CA PRO A 316 0.76 54.91 -26.10
C PRO A 316 0.71 56.44 -26.22
N SER A 317 0.54 57.12 -25.09
CA SER A 317 0.80 58.57 -24.94
C SER A 317 2.28 58.84 -24.66
N PRO A 318 2.84 59.99 -25.08
CA PRO A 318 4.28 60.24 -25.07
C PRO A 318 4.85 60.54 -23.68
N SER A 319 6.13 60.20 -23.48
CA SER A 319 6.91 60.44 -22.27
C SER A 319 7.39 61.90 -22.13
N PRO A 320 7.45 62.46 -20.91
CA PRO A 320 8.21 63.67 -20.62
C PRO A 320 9.63 63.37 -20.11
N SER A 321 10.60 64.00 -20.77
CA SER A 321 11.97 64.40 -20.38
C SER A 321 12.61 63.93 -19.06
N SER A 322 13.81 63.37 -19.16
CA SER A 322 14.81 63.26 -18.08
C SER A 322 15.39 64.63 -17.66
N PRO A 323 15.94 64.71 -16.43
CA PRO A 323 17.17 65.48 -16.18
C PRO A 323 18.23 64.56 -15.48
N PRO A 324 19.34 65.03 -14.86
CA PRO A 324 20.68 64.69 -15.37
C PRO A 324 21.55 63.84 -14.43
N ALA A 325 22.75 63.49 -14.90
CA ALA A 325 23.69 62.58 -14.23
C ALA A 325 24.72 63.27 -13.30
N HIS A 326 25.68 62.47 -12.79
CA HIS A 326 26.91 62.77 -12.03
C HIS A 326 26.85 62.61 -10.49
N PRO A 327 27.95 62.23 -9.82
CA PRO A 327 29.06 61.36 -10.28
C PRO A 327 29.47 60.26 -9.25
N SER A 328 30.41 59.41 -9.64
CA SER A 328 30.96 58.30 -8.84
C SER A 328 31.75 58.74 -7.60
N ALA A 329 31.79 57.89 -6.58
CA ALA A 329 32.79 57.89 -5.50
C ALA A 329 33.33 56.47 -5.26
N CYS A 330 34.59 56.35 -4.83
CA CYS A 330 35.29 55.05 -4.71
C CYS A 330 35.34 54.54 -3.26
N GLY A 331 35.37 53.21 -3.08
CA GLY A 331 35.59 52.54 -1.79
C GLY A 331 35.96 51.05 -2.00
N PRO A 332 37.11 50.55 -1.51
CA PRO A 332 37.62 49.23 -1.91
C PRO A 332 37.54 48.12 -0.84
N ARG A 333 37.57 46.87 -1.34
CA ARG A 333 38.10 45.62 -0.74
C ARG A 333 37.86 45.32 0.76
N ALA A 334 37.23 44.16 0.99
CA ALA A 334 37.69 43.19 1.98
C ALA A 334 37.75 41.80 1.32
N SER A 335 38.55 40.87 1.87
CA SER A 335 38.70 39.50 1.38
C SER A 335 38.64 38.51 2.54
N PRO A 336 37.98 37.34 2.40
CA PRO A 336 38.20 36.18 3.27
C PRO A 336 39.34 35.31 2.71
N THR A 337 40.08 34.65 3.60
CA THR A 337 41.28 33.86 3.26
C THR A 337 41.25 32.49 3.93
N ALA A 338 41.54 31.45 3.14
CA ALA A 338 41.97 30.10 3.52
C ALA A 338 41.09 29.23 4.44
N SER A 339 40.81 28.02 3.96
CA SER A 339 40.49 26.85 4.81
C SER A 339 41.75 26.33 5.52
N PRO A 340 41.65 25.81 6.76
CA PRO A 340 42.66 24.93 7.34
C PRO A 340 42.49 23.47 6.84
N ALA A 341 43.59 22.71 6.83
CA ALA A 341 43.61 21.30 6.43
C ALA A 341 43.40 20.34 7.62
N ALA A 342 43.15 19.06 7.31
CA ALA A 342 43.03 17.99 8.31
C ALA A 342 44.40 17.56 8.89
N PRO A 343 44.47 17.11 10.17
CA PRO A 343 45.66 16.50 10.75
C PRO A 343 45.75 14.99 10.45
N GLU A 344 46.97 14.49 10.31
CA GLU A 344 47.28 13.07 10.07
C GLU A 344 47.22 12.22 11.36
N ARG A 345 47.10 10.89 11.20
CA ARG A 345 47.27 9.92 12.30
C ARG A 345 48.75 9.59 12.54
N PRO A 346 49.20 9.47 13.79
CA PRO A 346 50.35 8.65 14.14
C PRO A 346 49.90 7.25 14.62
N HIS A 347 50.50 6.20 14.04
CA HIS A 347 50.57 4.87 14.64
C HIS A 347 51.95 4.69 15.28
N PRO A 348 52.03 4.01 16.43
CA PRO A 348 52.88 2.86 16.65
C PRO A 348 52.14 1.54 16.32
#